data_AF-A0A2E7UYN9-F1
#
_entry.id   AF-A0A2E7UYN9-F1
#
_cell.length_a   1.000
_cell.length_b   1.000
_cell.length_c   1.000
_cell.angle_alpha   90.00
_cell.angle_beta   90.00
_cell.angle_gamma   90.00
#
_symmetry.space_group_name_H-M   'P 1'
#
loop_
_entity.id
_entity.type
_entity.pdbx_description
1 polymer ?
#
loop_
_entity_poly.entity_id
_entity_poly.type
_entity_poly.pdbx_seq_one_letter_code
_entity_poly.pdbx_strand_id
1 'polypeptide(L)' 'MYLTDFGTLNVVIDRQAANTEILLLDKDHYSIGHLPGRMYSVRDVAPTGDTTRSAIVSEWTLIMSAPKAHAAVVDLSTT' A
#
# COMPACT_ATOMS: atom_id res chain seq x y z
N MET A 1 -0.85 3.64 19.00
CA MET A 1 -2.21 3.09 19.18
C MET A 1 -2.99 4.10 19.99
N TYR A 2 -4.07 4.65 19.45
CA TYR A 2 -4.88 5.70 20.11
C TYR A 2 -6.24 5.10 20.46
N LEU A 3 -6.62 5.13 21.73
CA LEU A 3 -7.91 4.62 22.21
C LEU A 3 -8.91 5.78 22.23
N THR A 4 -10.03 5.62 21.53
CA THR A 4 -11.14 6.57 21.48
C THR A 4 -12.40 5.92 22.02
N ASP A 5 -13.44 6.72 22.25
CA ASP A 5 -14.78 6.23 22.60
C ASP A 5 -15.40 5.33 21.51
N PHE A 6 -14.80 5.31 20.31
CA PHE A 6 -15.23 4.50 19.16
C PHE A 6 -14.32 3.30 18.90
N GLY A 7 -13.34 3.03 19.78
CA GLY A 7 -12.44 1.88 19.70
C GLY A 7 -10.98 2.27 19.48
N THR A 8 -10.21 1.37 18.88
CA THR A 8 -8.78 1.56 18.68
C THR A 8 -8.47 2.06 17.28
N LEU A 9 -7.76 3.19 17.19
CA LEU A 9 -7.20 3.68 15.94
C LEU A 9 -5.69 3.41 15.87
N ASN A 10 -5.26 2.78 14.78
CA ASN A 10 -3.85 2.61 14.45
C ASN A 10 -3.45 3.64 13.40
N VAL A 11 -2.67 4.63 13.81
CA VAL A 11 -2.21 5.73 12.95
C VAL A 11 -0.78 5.45 12.50
N VAL A 12 -0.54 5.58 11.20
CA VAL A 12 0.77 5.45 10.57
C VAL A 12 0.96 6.64 9.64
N ILE A 13 2.16 7.22 9.64
CA ILE A 13 2.53 8.28 8.71
C ILE A 13 3.07 7.63 7.44
N ASP A 14 2.48 7.96 6.30
CA ASP A 14 2.94 7.51 4.98
C ASP A 14 3.57 8.68 4.22
N ARG A 15 4.79 8.47 3.71
CA ARG A 15 5.52 9.44 2.87
C ARG A 15 4.89 9.58 1.48
N GLN A 16 4.18 8.56 1.01
CA GLN A 16 3.55 8.58 -0.31
C GLN A 16 2.14 9.16 -0.30
N ALA A 17 1.52 9.28 0.88
CA ALA A 17 0.27 9.99 1.04
C ALA A 17 0.48 11.51 0.88
N ALA A 18 -0.53 12.21 0.34
CA ALA A 18 -0.51 13.65 0.26
C ALA A 18 -0.59 14.27 1.66
N ASN A 19 0.14 15.37 1.89
CA ASN A 19 0.13 16.06 3.19
C ASN A 19 -1.23 16.69 3.54
N THR A 20 -2.13 16.82 2.56
CA THR A 20 -3.46 17.41 2.69
C THR A 20 -4.53 16.38 3.05
N GLU A 21 -4.17 15.11 3.23
CA GLU A 21 -5.13 14.00 3.32
C GLU A 21 -4.83 13.04 4.48
N ILE A 22 -5.91 12.56 5.11
CA ILE A 22 -5.88 11.44 6.06
C ILE A 22 -6.82 10.37 5.54
N LEU A 23 -6.27 9.17 5.30
CA LEU A 23 -7.04 8.00 4.87
C LEU A 23 -7.45 7.17 6.09
N LEU A 24 -8.74 6.89 6.20
CA LEU A 24 -9.31 5.97 7.19
C LEU A 24 -9.65 4.66 6.48
N LEU A 25 -8.84 3.63 6.74
CA LEU A 25 -8.94 2.35 6.07
C LEU A 25 -9.31 1.24 7.05
N ASP A 26 -10.30 0.43 6.68
CA ASP A 26 -10.65 -0.79 7.40
C ASP A 26 -9.86 -1.99 6.86
N LYS A 27 -9.00 -2.57 7.70
CA LYS A 27 -8.08 -3.65 7.33
C LYS A 27 -8.77 -4.92 6.84
N ASP A 28 -10.03 -5.14 7.21
CA ASP A 28 -10.80 -6.31 6.78
C ASP A 28 -11.37 -6.14 5.36
N HIS A 29 -11.31 -4.93 4.80
CA HIS A 29 -11.98 -4.57 3.55
C HIS A 29 -11.05 -4.05 2.44
N TYR A 30 -9.75 -4.23 2.59
CA TYR A 30 -8.78 -4.04 1.52
C TYR A 30 -7.72 -5.15 1.50
N SER A 31 -7.23 -5.48 0.31
CA SER A 31 -6.15 -6.46 0.16
C SER A 31 -5.36 -6.20 -1.12
N ILE A 32 -4.15 -6.74 -1.18
CA ILE A 32 -3.36 -6.80 -2.41
C ILE A 32 -3.66 -8.11 -3.11
N GLY A 33 -4.20 -8.03 -4.33
CA GLY A 33 -4.26 -9.16 -5.25
C GLY A 33 -2.98 -9.23 -6.06
N HIS A 34 -2.49 -10.43 -6.35
CA HIS A 34 -1.30 -10.62 -7.19
C HIS A 34 -1.43 -11.89 -8.03
N LEU A 35 -0.70 -11.96 -9.14
CA LEU A 35 -0.62 -13.22 -9.88
C LEU A 35 0.21 -14.24 -9.09
N PRO A 36 -0.19 -15.53 -9.08
CA PRO A 36 0.57 -16.59 -8.42
C PRO A 36 2.02 -16.62 -8.89
N GLY A 37 2.96 -16.69 -7.95
CA GLY A 37 4.41 -16.73 -8.24
C GLY A 37 5.02 -15.44 -8.77
N ARG A 38 4.28 -14.32 -8.79
CA ARG A 38 4.76 -13.01 -9.28
C ARG A 38 4.70 -11.89 -8.24
N MET A 39 4.54 -12.21 -6.96
CA MET A 39 4.67 -11.20 -5.90
C MET A 39 6.13 -11.12 -5.46
N TYR A 40 6.81 -10.03 -5.83
CA TYR A 40 8.23 -9.79 -5.56
C TYR A 40 9.16 -10.92 -6.05
N SER A 41 8.87 -11.50 -7.21
CA SER A 41 9.69 -12.58 -7.78
C SER A 41 11.03 -12.04 -8.29
N VAL A 42 12.13 -12.61 -7.81
CA VAL A 42 13.47 -12.32 -8.35
C VAL A 42 13.66 -13.11 -9.63
N ARG A 43 14.12 -12.45 -10.70
CA ARG A 43 14.44 -13.07 -11.98
C ARG A 43 15.82 -12.66 -12.44
N ASP A 44 16.59 -13.64 -12.90
CA ASP A 44 17.88 -13.37 -13.51
C ASP A 44 17.67 -12.73 -14.88
N VAL A 45 18.38 -11.63 -15.11
CA VAL A 45 18.46 -10.98 -16.41
C VAL A 45 19.71 -11.51 -17.08
N ALA A 46 19.62 -11.81 -18.39
CA ALA A 46 20.75 -12.31 -19.14
C ALA A 46 22.00 -11.41 -18.95
N PRO A 47 23.19 -11.99 -18.72
CA PRO A 47 24.41 -11.21 -18.54
C PRO A 47 24.64 -10.24 -19.69
N THR A 48 25.07 -9.02 -19.37
CA THR A 48 25.46 -8.02 -20.36
C THR A 48 26.91 -7.63 -20.07
N GLY A 49 27.85 -8.15 -20.87
CA GLY A 49 29.28 -8.07 -20.57
C GLY A 49 29.63 -8.84 -19.29
N ASP A 50 30.54 -8.30 -18.47
CA ASP A 50 31.04 -8.94 -17.25
C ASP A 50 30.16 -8.71 -16.01
N THR A 51 28.92 -8.23 -16.19
CA THR A 51 28.01 -7.92 -15.09
C THR A 51 26.78 -8.82 -15.11
N THR A 52 26.47 -9.41 -13.96
CA THR A 52 25.18 -10.07 -13.70
C THR A 52 24.15 -9.07 -13.21
N ARG A 53 22.92 -9.14 -13.72
CA ARG A 53 21.81 -8.29 -13.29
C ARG A 53 20.63 -9.18 -12.90
N SER A 54 19.90 -8.76 -11.88
CA SER A 54 18.64 -9.38 -11.46
C SER A 54 17.55 -8.33 -11.44
N ALA A 55 16.33 -8.73 -11.79
CA ALA A 55 15.14 -7.90 -11.68
C ALA A 55 14.21 -8.45 -10.59
N ILE A 56 13.55 -7.54 -9.86
CA ILE A 56 12.43 -7.90 -8.99
C ILE A 56 11.17 -7.55 -9.76
N VAL A 57 10.39 -8.57 -10.12
CA VAL A 57 9.13 -8.42 -10.85
C VAL A 57 7.98 -8.63 -9.89
N SER A 58 7.11 -7.62 -9.79
CA SER A 58 5.86 -7.69 -9.03
C SER A 58 4.69 -7.24 -9.89
N GLU A 59 3.65 -8.06 -9.97
CA GLU A 59 2.37 -7.71 -10.56
C GLU A 59 1.31 -7.77 -9.48
N TRP A 60 0.65 -6.63 -9.24
CA TRP A 60 -0.30 -6.50 -8.16
C TRP A 60 -1.43 -5.55 -8.51
N THR A 61 -2.54 -5.69 -7.79
CA THR A 61 -3.67 -4.76 -7.85
C THR A 61 -4.21 -4.54 -6.45
N LEU A 62 -4.75 -3.34 -6.22
CA LEU A 62 -5.49 -3.04 -5.01
C LEU A 62 -6.92 -3.57 -5.16
N ILE A 63 -7.35 -4.39 -4.20
CA ILE A 63 -8.72 -4.91 -4.13
C ILE A 63 -9.41 -4.26 -2.93
N MET A 64 -10.52 -3.57 -3.19
CA MET A 64 -11.37 -2.94 -2.18
C MET A 64 -12.72 -3.68 -2.14
N SER A 65 -12.91 -4.56 -1.16
CA SER A 65 -14.10 -5.43 -1.12
C SER A 65 -15.35 -4.70 -0.61
N ALA A 66 -15.19 -3.69 0.25
CA ALA A 66 -16.27 -2.83 0.72
C ALA A 66 -15.85 -1.35 0.68
N PRO A 67 -16.02 -0.65 -0.46
CA PRO A 67 -15.57 0.74 -0.60
C PRO A 67 -16.16 1.71 0.44
N LYS A 68 -17.36 1.42 0.95
CA LYS A 68 -18.05 2.24 1.97
C LYS A 68 -17.51 2.04 3.40
N ALA A 69 -16.63 1.06 3.63
CA ALA A 69 -15.97 0.87 4.93
C ALA A 69 -14.81 1.86 5.15
N HIS A 70 -14.46 2.64 4.11
CA HIS A 70 -13.31 3.54 4.12
C HIS A 70 -13.77 4.99 3.99
N ALA A 71 -12.93 5.91 4.46
CA ALA A 71 -13.17 7.34 4.35
C ALA A 71 -11.85 8.10 4.13
N ALA A 72 -11.96 9.34 3.68
CA ALA A 72 -10.83 10.25 3.60
C ALA A 72 -11.24 11.62 4.15
N VAL A 73 -10.34 12.24 4.90
CA VAL A 73 -10.40 13.66 5.23
C VAL A 73 -9.43 14.34 4.28
N VAL A 74 -9.92 15.30 3.51
CA VAL A 74 -9.16 15.96 2.44
C VAL A 74 -9.12 17.47 2.67
N ASP A 75 -8.22 18.17 1.97
CA ASP A 75 -8.04 19.62 2.04
C ASP A 75 -7.63 20.14 3.43
N LEU A 76 -6.74 19.40 4.10
CA LEU A 76 -6.19 19.80 5.39
C LEU A 76 -5.15 20.91 5.21
N SER A 77 -5.25 21.97 6.02
CA SER A 77 -4.19 22.98 6.11
C SER A 77 -2.94 22.39 6.74
N THR A 78 -1.80 22.60 6.09
CA THR A 78 -0.48 22.25 6.61
C THR A 78 0.32 23.46 7.12
N THR A 79 -0.29 24.64 7.10
CA THR A 79 0.33 25.92 7.50
C THR A 79 -0.14 26.34 8.88
#